data_AF-A0A6N2EAV2-F1
#
_entry.id   AF-A0A6N2EAV2-F1
#
_cell.length_a   1.000
_cell.length_b   1.000
_cell.length_c   1.000
_cell.angle_alpha   90.00
_cell.angle_beta   90.00
_cell.angle_gamma   90.00
#
_symmetry.space_group_name_H-M   'P 1'
#
loop_
_entity.id
_entity.type
_entity.pdbx_description
1 polymer ?
#
loop_
_entity_poly.entity_id
_entity_poly.type
_entity_poly.pdbx_seq_one_letter_code
_entity_poly.pdbx_strand_id
1 'polypeptide(L)'
;LRIGSMNMLLHGVENPDIRYRDSLAQTDDDEAEKYSLILANPPFAGSLDFESTAKDLQQIVKTKKTELLFMALFLRLLQSGGRAAVIVPDGVLFGSSNAHKTLRTTLVENQKLDAVISMPSGVFKPYAGVSTAILLFTKTNSGGTDHVWFYDMQSDGFSLDDKRSPQPEKSDLADILTRWRIRERETERKRTDRSFLVPKAEIAGNGYDLSINRYKEVEYEEVQHDPPEVILQRLAKLEEEIAEGRRELERLLG
;
A
#
# COMPACT_ATOMS: atom_id res chain seq x y z
N LEU A 1 -16.03 20.37 -2.60
CA LEU A 1 -16.22 20.90 -3.97
C LEU A 1 -15.44 22.20 -4.20
N ARG A 2 -15.80 23.30 -3.53
CA ARG A 2 -15.25 24.65 -3.80
C ARG A 2 -13.72 24.72 -3.77
N ILE A 3 -13.09 24.16 -2.73
CA ILE A 3 -11.62 24.14 -2.61
C ILE A 3 -10.97 23.36 -3.77
N GLY A 4 -11.55 22.21 -4.16
CA GLY A 4 -11.04 21.43 -5.29
C GLY A 4 -11.13 22.19 -6.61
N SER A 5 -12.28 22.82 -6.88
CA SER A 5 -12.45 23.63 -8.10
C SER A 5 -11.49 24.82 -8.15
N MET A 6 -11.33 25.52 -7.03
CA MET A 6 -10.35 26.62 -6.92
C MET A 6 -8.93 26.12 -7.13
N ASN A 7 -8.56 24.97 -6.56
CA ASN A 7 -7.22 24.40 -6.72
C ASN A 7 -6.91 24.13 -8.20
N MET A 8 -7.84 23.50 -8.92
CA MET A 8 -7.68 23.20 -10.35
C MET A 8 -7.55 24.49 -11.18
N LEU A 9 -8.40 25.48 -10.91
CA LEU A 9 -8.36 26.76 -11.62
C LEU A 9 -7.05 27.52 -11.38
N LEU A 10 -6.55 27.55 -10.13
CA LEU A 10 -5.30 28.21 -9.77
C LEU A 10 -4.06 27.54 -10.40
N HIS A 11 -4.16 26.26 -10.76
CA HIS A 11 -3.11 25.50 -11.45
C HIS A 11 -3.32 25.44 -12.97
N GLY A 12 -4.19 26.28 -13.53
CA GLY A 12 -4.35 26.44 -14.98
C GLY A 12 -5.21 25.37 -15.66
N VAL A 13 -5.97 24.57 -14.90
CA VAL A 13 -6.98 23.68 -15.48
C VAL A 13 -8.26 24.47 -15.70
N GLU A 14 -8.48 24.89 -16.94
CA GLU A 14 -9.68 25.61 -17.35
C GLU A 14 -10.88 24.64 -17.42
N ASN A 15 -12.03 25.08 -16.88
CA ASN A 15 -13.29 24.33 -16.86
C ASN A 15 -13.19 22.89 -16.27
N PRO A 16 -12.73 22.71 -15.02
CA PRO A 16 -12.65 21.38 -14.41
C PRO A 16 -14.05 20.82 -14.15
N ASP A 17 -14.33 19.61 -14.65
CA ASP A 17 -15.58 18.90 -14.35
C ASP A 17 -15.49 18.23 -12.96
N ILE A 18 -15.90 18.98 -11.93
CA ILE A 18 -15.98 18.48 -10.56
C ILE A 18 -17.43 18.46 -10.11
N ARG A 19 -17.95 17.26 -9.88
CA ARG A 19 -19.35 17.03 -9.51
C ARG A 19 -19.48 16.75 -8.02
N TYR A 20 -20.44 17.39 -7.36
CA TYR A 20 -20.77 17.09 -5.97
C TYR A 20 -21.70 15.89 -5.89
N ARG A 21 -21.13 14.71 -5.69
CA ARG A 21 -21.86 13.43 -5.69
C ARG A 21 -21.25 12.47 -4.67
N ASP A 22 -22.08 11.58 -4.14
CA ASP A 22 -21.61 10.36 -3.50
C ASP A 22 -21.24 9.36 -4.60
N SER A 23 -19.96 8.98 -4.68
CA SER A 23 -19.44 8.11 -5.74
C SER A 23 -19.84 6.65 -5.58
N LEU A 24 -20.27 6.23 -4.39
CA LEU A 24 -20.65 4.85 -4.09
C LEU A 24 -22.17 4.63 -4.08
N ALA A 25 -22.95 5.71 -4.10
CA ALA A 25 -24.40 5.66 -4.18
C ALA A 25 -24.89 5.37 -5.61
N GLN A 26 -26.12 4.85 -5.72
CA GLN A 26 -26.76 4.64 -7.02
C GLN A 26 -26.97 6.00 -7.72
N THR A 27 -26.54 6.10 -8.98
CA THR A 27 -26.78 7.25 -9.84
C THR A 27 -27.61 6.85 -11.05
N ASP A 28 -28.41 7.78 -11.56
CA ASP A 28 -29.17 7.62 -12.82
C ASP A 28 -28.26 7.79 -14.05
N ASP A 29 -27.12 8.48 -13.89
CA ASP A 29 -26.11 8.61 -14.93
C ASP A 29 -25.31 7.31 -15.06
N ASP A 30 -25.32 6.72 -16.25
CA ASP A 30 -24.43 5.61 -16.60
C ASP A 30 -23.05 6.17 -16.98
N GLU A 31 -22.12 6.16 -16.02
CA GLU A 31 -20.71 6.49 -16.23
C GLU A 31 -19.82 5.24 -16.38
N ALA A 32 -20.40 4.06 -16.59
CA ALA A 32 -19.61 2.87 -16.83
C ALA A 32 -18.77 3.02 -18.10
N GLU A 33 -17.53 2.52 -18.04
CA GLU A 33 -16.64 2.37 -19.19
C GLU A 33 -16.31 3.66 -19.96
N LYS A 34 -16.25 4.81 -19.27
CA LYS A 34 -15.95 6.11 -19.90
C LYS A 34 -14.50 6.56 -19.80
N TYR A 35 -13.76 6.07 -18.80
CA TYR A 35 -12.47 6.66 -18.44
C TYR A 35 -11.30 5.79 -18.93
N SER A 36 -10.33 6.42 -19.60
CA SER A 36 -9.08 5.77 -20.04
C SER A 36 -8.00 5.73 -18.96
N LEU A 37 -8.11 6.60 -17.96
CA LEU A 37 -7.17 6.74 -16.85
C LEU A 37 -7.91 7.10 -15.56
N ILE A 38 -7.60 6.42 -14.47
CA ILE A 38 -8.02 6.79 -13.11
C ILE A 38 -6.79 6.92 -12.22
N LEU A 39 -6.63 8.07 -11.58
CA LEU A 39 -5.66 8.29 -10.51
C LEU A 39 -6.47 8.61 -9.25
N ALA A 40 -6.34 7.79 -8.21
CA ALA A 40 -7.20 7.94 -7.04
C ALA A 40 -6.49 7.64 -5.73
N ASN A 41 -6.80 8.45 -4.72
CA ASN A 41 -6.53 8.19 -3.32
C ASN A 41 -7.87 8.18 -2.56
N PRO A 42 -8.65 7.08 -2.66
CA PRO A 42 -9.94 6.97 -1.97
C PRO A 42 -9.75 7.05 -0.45
N PRO A 43 -10.75 7.51 0.31
CA PRO A 43 -10.69 7.53 1.77
C PRO A 43 -10.36 6.16 2.37
N PHE A 44 -9.45 6.14 3.36
CA PHE A 44 -9.03 4.91 4.03
C PHE A 44 -10.01 4.57 5.16
N ALA A 45 -10.66 3.42 5.03
CA ALA A 45 -11.70 2.92 5.92
C ALA A 45 -13.03 3.70 5.91
N GLY A 46 -14.09 2.96 6.21
CA GLY A 46 -15.47 3.40 6.16
C GLY A 46 -16.39 2.22 5.90
N SER A 47 -17.64 2.34 6.34
CA SER A 47 -18.67 1.33 6.11
C SER A 47 -19.92 1.99 5.60
N LEU A 48 -20.49 1.44 4.54
CA LEU A 48 -21.81 1.82 4.02
C LEU A 48 -22.79 0.67 4.17
N ASP A 49 -24.07 0.98 4.17
CA ASP A 49 -25.10 -0.04 4.11
C ASP A 49 -25.29 -0.53 2.67
N PHE A 50 -25.75 -1.78 2.54
CA PHE A 50 -25.97 -2.38 1.22
C PHE A 50 -27.02 -1.61 0.41
N GLU A 51 -28.01 -1.02 1.09
CA GLU A 51 -29.11 -0.26 0.49
C GLU A 51 -28.68 1.11 -0.03
N SER A 52 -27.66 1.71 0.58
CA SER A 52 -27.12 3.01 0.15
C SER A 52 -26.01 2.87 -0.90
N THR A 53 -25.58 1.63 -1.20
CA THR A 53 -24.54 1.37 -2.20
C THR A 53 -25.16 0.99 -3.55
N ALA A 54 -24.57 1.46 -4.64
CA ALA A 54 -24.99 1.09 -5.99
C ALA A 54 -24.96 -0.45 -6.20
N LYS A 55 -26.02 -0.97 -6.84
CA LYS A 55 -26.27 -2.41 -6.91
C LYS A 55 -25.23 -3.14 -7.77
N ASP A 56 -24.75 -2.50 -8.81
CA ASP A 56 -23.71 -2.99 -9.72
C ASP A 56 -22.36 -3.14 -9.01
N LEU A 57 -22.00 -2.24 -8.10
CA LEU A 57 -20.79 -2.38 -7.27
C LEU A 57 -20.87 -3.62 -6.38
N GLN A 58 -22.05 -3.87 -5.81
CA GLN A 58 -22.32 -5.05 -4.98
C GLN A 58 -22.30 -6.37 -5.76
N GLN A 59 -22.50 -6.32 -7.09
CA GLN A 59 -22.35 -7.49 -7.98
C GLN A 59 -20.88 -7.83 -8.24
N ILE A 60 -20.00 -6.82 -8.29
CA ILE A 60 -18.55 -7.03 -8.42
C ILE A 60 -17.97 -7.56 -7.11
N VAL A 61 -18.29 -6.92 -6.00
CA VAL A 61 -17.82 -7.33 -4.67
C VAL A 61 -18.88 -7.04 -3.61
N LYS A 62 -19.41 -8.10 -3.00
CA LYS A 62 -20.42 -7.97 -1.94
C LYS A 62 -19.77 -7.57 -0.62
N THR A 63 -19.83 -6.30 -0.26
CA THR A 63 -19.18 -5.75 0.94
C THR A 63 -19.76 -4.41 1.37
N LYS A 64 -19.59 -4.09 2.66
CA LYS A 64 -19.87 -2.76 3.22
C LYS A 64 -18.63 -1.85 3.28
N LYS A 65 -17.43 -2.43 3.11
CA LYS A 65 -16.15 -1.71 3.24
C LYS A 65 -15.92 -0.78 2.05
N THR A 66 -15.82 0.52 2.31
CA THR A 66 -15.67 1.54 1.26
C THR A 66 -14.42 1.34 0.41
N GLU A 67 -13.30 0.93 1.02
CA GLU A 67 -12.03 0.64 0.33
C GLU A 67 -12.17 -0.37 -0.83
N LEU A 68 -13.00 -1.40 -0.65
CA LEU A 68 -13.26 -2.41 -1.68
C LEU A 68 -14.29 -1.93 -2.70
N LEU A 69 -15.28 -1.15 -2.26
CA LEU A 69 -16.30 -0.57 -3.12
C LEU A 69 -15.72 0.45 -4.10
N PHE A 70 -14.74 1.26 -3.67
CA PHE A 70 -14.02 2.16 -4.58
C PHE A 70 -13.24 1.39 -5.65
N MET A 71 -12.62 0.26 -5.32
CA MET A 71 -11.95 -0.56 -6.32
C MET A 71 -12.94 -1.15 -7.34
N ALA A 72 -14.10 -1.61 -6.89
CA ALA A 72 -15.17 -2.03 -7.79
C ALA A 72 -15.68 -0.87 -8.66
N LEU A 73 -15.80 0.34 -8.10
CA LEU A 73 -16.18 1.54 -8.84
C LEU A 73 -15.16 1.84 -9.94
N PHE A 74 -13.86 1.82 -9.64
CA PHE A 74 -12.83 2.10 -10.65
C PHE A 74 -12.86 1.08 -11.78
N LEU A 75 -13.07 -0.21 -11.48
CA LEU A 75 -13.26 -1.24 -12.51
C LEU A 75 -14.50 -0.98 -13.38
N ARG A 76 -15.58 -0.45 -12.80
CA ARG A 76 -16.79 -0.08 -13.55
C ARG A 76 -16.54 1.12 -14.46
N LEU A 77 -15.91 2.17 -13.94
CA LEU A 77 -15.68 3.44 -14.62
C LEU A 77 -14.66 3.33 -15.76
N LEU A 78 -13.65 2.47 -15.63
CA LEU A 78 -12.65 2.26 -16.67
C LEU A 78 -13.27 1.64 -17.91
N GLN A 79 -12.91 2.17 -19.09
CA GLN A 79 -13.13 1.47 -20.36
C GLN A 79 -12.18 0.29 -20.50
N SER A 80 -12.46 -0.63 -21.43
CA SER A 80 -11.49 -1.68 -21.78
C SER A 80 -10.19 -1.06 -22.31
N GLY A 81 -9.04 -1.54 -21.82
CA GLY A 81 -7.72 -0.94 -22.05
C GLY A 81 -7.42 0.29 -21.17
N GLY A 82 -8.38 0.77 -20.38
CA GLY A 82 -8.18 1.85 -19.42
C GLY A 82 -7.27 1.43 -18.26
N ARG A 83 -6.51 2.38 -17.71
CA ARG A 83 -5.49 2.13 -16.68
C ARG A 83 -5.83 2.84 -15.39
N ALA A 84 -5.41 2.31 -14.26
CA ALA A 84 -5.53 2.98 -12.98
C ALA A 84 -4.26 2.87 -12.13
N ALA A 85 -4.03 3.93 -11.36
CA ALA A 85 -3.10 3.96 -10.24
C ALA A 85 -3.89 4.39 -9.00
N VAL A 86 -4.10 3.45 -8.08
CA VAL A 86 -4.97 3.65 -6.92
C VAL A 86 -4.22 3.37 -5.64
N ILE A 87 -4.31 4.29 -4.69
CA ILE A 87 -3.78 4.10 -3.34
C ILE A 87 -4.80 3.34 -2.51
N VAL A 88 -4.37 2.26 -1.87
CA VAL A 88 -5.21 1.43 -1.00
C VAL A 88 -4.51 1.19 0.35
N PRO A 89 -5.25 1.02 1.45
CA PRO A 89 -4.67 0.52 2.68
C PRO A 89 -4.25 -0.94 2.50
N ASP A 90 -3.21 -1.35 3.23
CA ASP A 90 -2.64 -2.70 3.20
C ASP A 90 -3.68 -3.82 3.42
N GLY A 91 -4.75 -3.53 4.17
CA GLY A 91 -5.86 -4.47 4.37
C GLY A 91 -6.51 -4.95 3.06
N VAL A 92 -6.47 -4.16 1.98
CA VAL A 92 -6.93 -4.58 0.65
C VAL A 92 -6.04 -5.71 0.10
N LEU A 93 -4.73 -5.67 0.38
CA LEU A 93 -3.73 -6.60 -0.15
C LEU A 93 -3.78 -8.00 0.48
N PHE A 94 -4.16 -8.12 1.76
CA PHE A 94 -4.17 -9.42 2.46
C PHE A 94 -5.45 -9.74 3.22
N GLY A 95 -6.44 -8.86 3.24
CA GLY A 95 -7.69 -9.06 3.97
C GLY A 95 -8.29 -10.44 3.70
N SER A 96 -8.75 -11.11 4.75
CA SER A 96 -9.12 -12.53 4.73
C SER A 96 -10.57 -12.79 4.32
N SER A 97 -11.44 -11.77 4.34
CA SER A 97 -12.85 -11.94 3.99
C SER A 97 -13.02 -12.28 2.51
N ASN A 98 -14.11 -12.96 2.18
CA ASN A 98 -14.41 -13.35 0.79
C ASN A 98 -14.38 -12.15 -0.17
N ALA A 99 -14.90 -10.99 0.24
CA ALA A 99 -14.86 -9.77 -0.56
C ALA A 99 -13.43 -9.34 -0.95
N HIS A 100 -12.48 -9.40 -0.01
CA HIS A 100 -11.09 -9.05 -0.30
C HIS A 100 -10.46 -10.05 -1.26
N LYS A 101 -10.66 -11.36 -1.03
CA LYS A 101 -10.17 -12.42 -1.90
C LYS A 101 -10.74 -12.28 -3.31
N THR A 102 -12.07 -12.12 -3.44
CA THR A 102 -12.75 -11.90 -4.72
C THR A 102 -12.18 -10.70 -5.47
N LEU A 103 -11.96 -9.58 -4.79
CA LEU A 103 -11.38 -8.40 -5.43
C LEU A 103 -9.96 -8.69 -5.96
N ARG A 104 -9.07 -9.27 -5.13
CA ARG A 104 -7.69 -9.57 -5.55
C ARG A 104 -7.63 -10.60 -6.66
N THR A 105 -8.43 -11.66 -6.57
CA THR A 105 -8.61 -12.64 -7.65
C THR A 105 -9.12 -11.95 -8.91
N THR A 106 -10.09 -11.03 -8.82
CA THR A 106 -10.60 -10.29 -10.00
C THR A 106 -9.49 -9.47 -10.67
N LEU A 107 -8.67 -8.76 -9.88
CA LEU A 107 -7.56 -7.96 -10.40
C LEU A 107 -6.49 -8.82 -11.10
N VAL A 108 -6.17 -10.00 -10.56
CA VAL A 108 -5.14 -10.89 -11.08
C VAL A 108 -5.63 -11.76 -12.24
N GLU A 109 -6.84 -12.31 -12.14
CA GLU A 109 -7.39 -13.27 -13.10
C GLU A 109 -8.09 -12.59 -14.28
N ASN A 110 -8.93 -11.60 -14.01
CA ASN A 110 -9.83 -11.02 -15.02
C ASN A 110 -9.30 -9.71 -15.59
N GLN A 111 -8.37 -9.07 -14.89
CA GLN A 111 -7.73 -7.83 -15.30
C GLN A 111 -6.22 -8.05 -15.44
N LYS A 112 -5.51 -7.00 -15.84
CA LYS A 112 -4.06 -6.99 -15.86
C LYS A 112 -3.53 -6.18 -14.69
N LEU A 113 -3.14 -6.84 -13.61
CA LEU A 113 -2.43 -6.21 -12.49
C LEU A 113 -0.95 -6.07 -12.87
N ASP A 114 -0.52 -4.85 -13.16
CA ASP A 114 0.83 -4.57 -13.60
C ASP A 114 1.81 -4.48 -12.42
N ALA A 115 1.39 -3.87 -11.29
CA ALA A 115 2.25 -3.72 -10.11
C ALA A 115 1.53 -3.46 -8.79
N VAL A 116 2.27 -3.74 -7.72
CA VAL A 116 1.98 -3.37 -6.33
C VAL A 116 3.21 -2.67 -5.75
N ILE A 117 3.08 -1.38 -5.45
CA ILE A 117 4.13 -0.60 -4.78
C ILE A 117 3.72 -0.47 -3.32
N SER A 118 4.37 -1.21 -2.42
CA SER A 118 4.14 -1.09 -0.99
C SER A 118 4.76 0.20 -0.47
N MET A 119 4.03 0.92 0.36
CA MET A 119 4.44 2.16 0.99
C MET A 119 4.45 2.01 2.51
N PRO A 120 5.46 2.53 3.20
CA PRO A 120 5.64 2.31 4.62
C PRO A 120 4.60 3.10 5.42
N SER A 121 4.35 2.66 6.64
CA SER A 121 3.52 3.43 7.58
C SER A 121 4.14 4.81 7.81
N GLY A 122 3.30 5.83 7.86
CA GLY A 122 3.74 7.22 8.04
C GLY A 122 3.73 8.08 6.77
N VAL A 123 3.62 7.50 5.58
CA VAL A 123 3.44 8.26 4.31
C VAL A 123 2.19 9.13 4.31
N PHE A 124 1.20 8.82 5.16
CA PHE A 124 -0.02 9.63 5.31
C PHE A 124 -0.17 10.30 6.68
N LYS A 125 0.87 10.26 7.54
CA LYS A 125 0.84 10.99 8.80
C LYS A 125 0.80 12.51 8.57
N PRO A 126 0.16 13.29 9.46
CA PRO A 126 -0.52 12.84 10.69
C PRO A 126 -1.95 12.31 10.47
N TYR A 127 -2.45 12.28 9.24
CA TYR A 127 -3.85 11.95 8.94
C TYR A 127 -4.17 10.45 9.02
N ALA A 128 -3.22 9.59 8.62
CA ALA A 128 -3.35 8.15 8.74
C ALA A 128 -1.99 7.51 9.05
N GLY A 129 -1.99 6.59 10.04
CA GLY A 129 -0.80 5.86 10.47
C GLY A 129 -0.63 4.47 9.83
N VAL A 130 -1.56 4.05 8.98
CA VAL A 130 -1.53 2.73 8.33
C VAL A 130 -0.53 2.69 7.18
N SER A 131 0.06 1.52 6.92
CA SER A 131 0.76 1.24 5.67
C SER A 131 -0.25 1.17 4.51
N THR A 132 0.22 1.52 3.33
CA THR A 132 -0.61 1.64 2.12
C THR A 132 0.15 1.09 0.93
N ALA A 133 -0.53 0.89 -0.19
CA ALA A 133 0.10 0.50 -1.43
C ALA A 133 -0.51 1.22 -2.63
N ILE A 134 0.25 1.34 -3.70
CA ILE A 134 -0.26 1.76 -5.02
C ILE A 134 -0.50 0.50 -5.84
N LEU A 135 -1.75 0.30 -6.26
CA LEU A 135 -2.13 -0.71 -7.23
C LEU A 135 -2.14 -0.09 -8.62
N LEU A 136 -1.36 -0.68 -9.53
CA LEU A 136 -1.27 -0.30 -10.93
C LEU A 136 -1.89 -1.41 -11.77
N PHE A 137 -3.00 -1.14 -12.43
CA PHE A 137 -3.70 -2.15 -13.22
C PHE A 137 -4.35 -1.58 -14.48
N THR A 138 -4.57 -2.46 -15.45
CA THR A 138 -5.28 -2.19 -16.70
C THR A 138 -6.55 -3.04 -16.74
N LYS A 139 -7.69 -2.43 -17.06
CA LYS A 139 -8.93 -3.15 -17.28
C LYS A 139 -8.88 -3.86 -18.63
N THR A 140 -9.06 -5.16 -18.64
CA THR A 140 -9.02 -6.00 -19.85
C THR A 140 -10.22 -6.94 -19.97
N ASN A 141 -10.90 -7.26 -18.86
CA ASN A 141 -11.99 -8.24 -18.75
C ASN A 141 -11.65 -9.65 -19.31
N SER A 142 -10.39 -9.90 -19.64
CA SER A 142 -9.88 -11.11 -20.28
C SER A 142 -8.58 -11.61 -19.63
N GLY A 143 -8.16 -10.98 -18.52
CA GLY A 143 -6.91 -11.27 -17.84
C GLY A 143 -5.70 -10.58 -18.50
N GLY A 144 -4.57 -11.27 -18.55
CA GLY A 144 -3.29 -10.74 -19.08
C GLY A 144 -2.25 -10.40 -18.00
N THR A 145 -2.49 -10.82 -16.75
CA THR A 145 -1.46 -10.83 -15.70
C THR A 145 -0.62 -12.09 -15.84
N ASP A 146 0.64 -11.96 -16.28
CA ASP A 146 1.61 -13.07 -16.24
C ASP A 146 2.51 -12.96 -15.01
N HIS A 147 2.99 -11.74 -14.76
CA HIS A 147 3.81 -11.37 -13.61
C HIS A 147 3.30 -10.05 -13.04
N VAL A 148 3.40 -9.89 -11.74
CA VAL A 148 3.13 -8.64 -11.04
C VAL A 148 4.45 -8.08 -10.52
N TRP A 149 4.72 -6.82 -10.81
CA TRP A 149 5.92 -6.14 -10.31
C TRP A 149 5.68 -5.60 -8.91
N PHE A 150 6.50 -6.05 -7.96
CA PHE A 150 6.46 -5.60 -6.58
C PHE A 150 7.59 -4.62 -6.32
N TYR A 151 7.32 -3.56 -5.58
CA TYR A 151 8.33 -2.62 -5.10
C TYR A 151 8.11 -2.30 -3.61
N ASP A 152 9.17 -2.37 -2.82
CA ASP A 152 9.20 -2.09 -1.38
C ASP A 152 9.73 -0.68 -1.12
N MET A 153 8.82 0.31 -1.10
CA MET A 153 9.18 1.69 -0.84
C MET A 153 9.54 1.89 0.63
N GLN A 154 10.69 2.50 0.91
CA GLN A 154 11.16 2.82 2.25
C GLN A 154 10.84 4.26 2.64
N SER A 155 10.77 5.18 1.67
CA SER A 155 10.38 6.57 1.92
C SER A 155 9.88 7.27 0.65
N ASP A 156 8.93 8.18 0.82
CA ASP A 156 8.45 9.08 -0.23
C ASP A 156 9.28 10.38 -0.33
N GLY A 157 10.32 10.53 0.49
CA GLY A 157 11.13 11.74 0.57
C GLY A 157 10.71 12.67 1.72
N PHE A 158 9.99 12.16 2.70
CA PHE A 158 9.67 12.85 3.96
C PHE A 158 9.93 11.91 5.15
N SER A 159 10.11 12.49 6.34
CA SER A 159 10.09 11.71 7.58
C SER A 159 8.74 11.00 7.75
N LEU A 160 8.76 9.80 8.33
CA LEU A 160 7.56 8.98 8.58
C LEU A 160 6.92 9.25 9.95
N ASP A 161 7.18 10.44 10.49
CA ASP A 161 6.60 10.96 11.73
C ASP A 161 5.49 11.98 11.45
N ASP A 162 4.82 12.45 12.49
CA ASP A 162 3.71 13.40 12.35
C ASP A 162 4.12 14.76 11.77
N LYS A 163 5.42 15.08 11.81
CA LYS A 163 5.95 16.35 11.30
C LYS A 163 6.13 16.34 9.78
N ARG A 164 6.34 15.17 9.17
CA ARG A 164 6.60 15.02 7.72
C ARG A 164 7.62 16.03 7.20
N SER A 165 8.79 16.07 7.85
CA SER A 165 9.89 16.94 7.44
C SER A 165 10.49 16.46 6.11
N PRO A 166 10.74 17.34 5.12
CA PRO A 166 11.34 16.95 3.85
C PRO A 166 12.70 16.26 4.00
N GLN A 167 12.89 15.16 3.27
CA GLN A 167 14.11 14.32 3.19
C GLN A 167 14.27 13.81 1.74
N PRO A 168 14.41 14.70 0.74
CA PRO A 168 14.37 14.34 -0.68
C PRO A 168 15.44 13.31 -1.07
N GLU A 169 16.58 13.31 -0.39
CA GLU A 169 17.69 12.36 -0.59
C GLU A 169 17.34 10.91 -0.24
N LYS A 170 16.27 10.69 0.54
CA LYS A 170 15.78 9.35 0.91
C LYS A 170 14.62 8.88 0.05
N SER A 171 14.14 9.71 -0.88
CA SER A 171 12.97 9.39 -1.70
C SER A 171 13.27 8.25 -2.67
N ASP A 172 12.44 7.22 -2.63
CA ASP A 172 12.51 6.11 -3.58
C ASP A 172 11.73 6.38 -4.87
N LEU A 173 10.99 7.49 -4.96
CA LEU A 173 10.09 7.79 -6.09
C LEU A 173 10.82 7.86 -7.43
N ALA A 174 12.05 8.40 -7.45
CA ALA A 174 12.87 8.47 -8.67
C ALA A 174 13.33 7.07 -9.13
N ASP A 175 13.69 6.19 -8.20
CA ASP A 175 14.07 4.81 -8.51
C ASP A 175 12.85 4.02 -9.01
N ILE A 176 11.70 4.15 -8.34
CA ILE A 176 10.43 3.56 -8.77
C ILE A 176 10.11 3.95 -10.22
N LEU A 177 10.17 5.24 -10.56
CA LEU A 177 9.89 5.72 -11.92
C LEU A 177 10.88 5.18 -12.96
N THR A 178 12.16 5.11 -12.59
CA THR A 178 13.22 4.62 -13.47
C THR A 178 13.02 3.13 -13.76
N ARG A 179 12.78 2.34 -12.71
CA ARG A 179 12.58 0.88 -12.81
C ARG A 179 11.26 0.52 -13.47
N TRP A 180 10.19 1.26 -13.19
CA TRP A 180 8.89 1.05 -13.85
C TRP A 180 9.01 1.03 -15.38
N ARG A 181 9.86 1.89 -15.95
CA ARG A 181 10.13 1.97 -17.40
C ARG A 181 10.89 0.77 -17.95
N ILE A 182 11.65 0.07 -17.11
CA ILE A 182 12.48 -1.08 -17.50
C ILE A 182 12.05 -2.38 -16.80
N ARG A 183 10.87 -2.43 -16.18
CA ARG A 183 10.41 -3.53 -15.32
C ARG A 183 10.43 -4.90 -16.00
N GLU A 184 10.24 -4.94 -17.33
CA GLU A 184 10.32 -6.16 -18.13
C GLU A 184 11.72 -6.79 -18.11
N ARG A 185 12.76 -6.01 -17.76
CA ARG A 185 14.15 -6.47 -17.61
C ARG A 185 14.50 -6.84 -16.16
N GLU A 186 13.55 -6.75 -15.22
CA GLU A 186 13.78 -7.09 -13.81
C GLU A 186 13.51 -8.58 -13.49
N THR A 187 13.53 -9.45 -14.50
CA THR A 187 13.29 -10.89 -14.35
C THR A 187 14.34 -11.62 -13.52
N GLU A 188 15.56 -11.08 -13.42
CA GLU A 188 16.68 -11.68 -12.69
C GLU A 188 16.87 -11.12 -11.28
N ARG A 189 16.00 -10.18 -10.84
CA ARG A 189 16.11 -9.60 -9.49
C ARG A 189 15.76 -10.63 -8.42
N LYS A 190 16.50 -10.58 -7.31
CA LYS A 190 16.32 -11.49 -6.19
C LYS A 190 15.14 -11.05 -5.33
N ARG A 191 14.54 -11.98 -4.57
CA ARG A 191 13.47 -11.67 -3.61
C ARG A 191 13.93 -10.84 -2.42
N THR A 192 15.25 -10.64 -2.25
CA THR A 192 15.85 -9.75 -1.26
C THR A 192 15.97 -8.31 -1.76
N ASP A 193 15.84 -8.08 -3.07
CA ASP A 193 15.91 -6.75 -3.67
C ASP A 193 14.69 -5.89 -3.31
N ARG A 194 14.83 -4.57 -3.50
CA ARG A 194 13.72 -3.60 -3.36
C ARG A 194 12.56 -3.83 -4.32
N SER A 195 12.82 -4.47 -5.45
CA SER A 195 11.81 -4.78 -6.45
C SER A 195 12.12 -6.07 -7.18
N PHE A 196 11.07 -6.78 -7.56
CA PHE A 196 11.12 -8.06 -8.25
C PHE A 196 9.76 -8.40 -8.87
N LEU A 197 9.76 -9.33 -9.83
CA LEU A 197 8.54 -9.86 -10.44
C LEU A 197 8.06 -11.11 -9.70
N VAL A 198 6.76 -11.19 -9.42
CA VAL A 198 6.11 -12.40 -8.89
C VAL A 198 5.24 -13.01 -10.00
N PRO A 199 5.44 -14.28 -10.39
CA PRO A 199 4.55 -14.96 -11.33
C PRO A 199 3.13 -15.10 -10.78
N LYS A 200 2.12 -14.97 -11.66
CA LYS A 200 0.70 -15.14 -11.31
C LYS A 200 0.41 -16.46 -10.60
N ALA A 201 1.05 -17.56 -11.03
CA ALA A 201 0.84 -18.88 -10.43
C ALA A 201 1.24 -18.92 -8.95
N GLU A 202 2.31 -18.22 -8.57
CA GLU A 202 2.75 -18.10 -7.18
C GLU A 202 1.77 -17.26 -6.35
N ILE A 203 1.22 -16.19 -6.94
CA ILE A 203 0.18 -15.37 -6.30
C ILE A 203 -1.09 -16.18 -6.06
N ALA A 204 -1.52 -16.96 -7.05
CA ALA A 204 -2.67 -17.86 -6.91
C ALA A 204 -2.42 -18.94 -5.84
N GLY A 205 -1.22 -19.53 -5.80
CA GLY A 205 -0.80 -20.49 -4.78
C GLY A 205 -0.81 -19.93 -3.35
N ASN A 206 -0.53 -18.63 -3.21
CA ASN A 206 -0.59 -17.90 -1.95
C ASN A 206 -1.97 -17.30 -1.64
N GLY A 207 -3.03 -17.78 -2.27
CA GLY A 207 -4.40 -17.34 -1.99
C GLY A 207 -4.69 -15.91 -2.41
N TYR A 208 -4.00 -15.44 -3.46
CA TYR A 208 -4.05 -14.08 -3.99
C TYR A 208 -3.66 -12.99 -2.98
N ASP A 209 -2.80 -13.31 -2.02
CA ASP A 209 -2.20 -12.32 -1.12
C ASP A 209 -1.27 -11.40 -1.93
N LEU A 210 -1.54 -10.10 -1.92
CA LEU A 210 -0.75 -9.10 -2.66
C LEU A 210 0.20 -8.32 -1.73
N SER A 211 0.52 -8.85 -0.56
CA SER A 211 1.51 -8.23 0.34
C SER A 211 2.91 -8.57 -0.12
N ILE A 212 3.76 -7.56 -0.25
CA ILE A 212 5.16 -7.77 -0.65
C ILE A 212 5.91 -8.71 0.30
N ASN A 213 5.62 -8.64 1.60
CA ASN A 213 6.22 -9.48 2.64
C ASN A 213 5.92 -10.99 2.47
N ARG A 214 4.92 -11.35 1.67
CA ARG A 214 4.64 -12.76 1.35
C ARG A 214 5.72 -13.34 0.42
N TYR A 215 6.33 -12.50 -0.41
CA TYR A 215 7.22 -12.88 -1.50
C TYR A 215 8.66 -12.42 -1.28
N LYS A 216 8.88 -11.51 -0.35
CA LYS A 216 10.19 -10.97 -0.02
C LYS A 216 10.94 -11.96 0.87
N GLU A 217 12.17 -12.29 0.48
CA GLU A 217 13.07 -13.06 1.32
C GLU A 217 13.78 -12.10 2.27
N VAL A 218 13.67 -12.36 3.57
CA VAL A 218 14.45 -11.65 4.58
C VAL A 218 15.65 -12.52 4.90
N GLU A 219 16.84 -12.10 4.44
CA GLU A 219 18.09 -12.67 4.91
C GLU A 219 18.28 -12.22 6.37
N TYR A 220 18.01 -13.13 7.31
CA TYR A 220 18.40 -12.92 8.69
C TYR A 220 19.92 -13.12 8.77
N GLU A 221 20.68 -12.04 8.89
CA GLU A 221 22.01 -12.17 9.47
C GLU A 221 21.82 -12.71 10.88
N GLU A 222 22.39 -13.88 11.18
CA GLU A 222 22.45 -14.38 12.55
C GLU A 222 23.07 -13.26 13.39
N VAL A 223 22.25 -12.65 14.25
CA VAL A 223 22.77 -11.75 15.27
C VAL A 223 23.65 -12.64 16.13
N GLN A 224 24.97 -12.54 15.97
CA GLN A 224 25.91 -13.18 16.86
C GLN A 224 25.65 -12.63 18.25
N HIS A 225 24.91 -13.39 19.05
CA HIS A 225 24.78 -13.12 20.46
C HIS A 225 26.09 -13.50 21.13
N ASP A 226 26.57 -12.63 22.01
CA ASP A 226 27.67 -12.95 22.92
C ASP A 226 27.34 -14.29 23.62
N PRO A 227 28.31 -15.22 23.78
CA PRO A 227 28.09 -16.45 24.53
C PRO A 227 27.51 -16.17 25.92
N PRO A 228 26.67 -17.06 26.47
CA PRO A 228 26.08 -16.87 27.80
C PRO A 228 27.10 -16.53 28.89
N GLU A 229 28.32 -17.07 28.80
CA GLU A 229 29.42 -16.77 29.73
C GLU A 229 29.85 -15.30 29.70
N VAL A 230 29.89 -14.68 28.52
CA VAL A 230 30.23 -13.26 28.34
C VAL A 230 29.12 -12.37 28.89
N ILE A 231 27.86 -12.77 28.67
CA ILE A 231 26.69 -12.07 29.23
C ILE A 231 26.71 -12.15 30.77
N LEU A 232 27.00 -13.32 31.34
CA LEU A 232 27.09 -13.52 32.79
C LEU A 232 28.25 -12.73 33.42
N GLN A 233 29.41 -12.66 32.77
CA GLN A 233 30.52 -11.82 33.24
C GLN A 233 30.15 -10.34 33.24
N ARG A 234 29.46 -9.87 32.19
CA ARG A 234 29.00 -8.48 32.12
C ARG A 234 27.94 -8.17 33.20
N LEU A 235 27.08 -9.15 33.50
CA LEU A 235 26.08 -9.05 34.56
C LEU A 235 26.72 -8.96 35.96
N ALA A 236 27.68 -9.83 36.26
CA ALA A 236 28.42 -9.81 37.52
C ALA A 236 29.16 -8.48 37.73
N LYS A 237 29.77 -7.93 36.67
CA LYS A 237 30.41 -6.61 36.73
C LYS A 237 29.42 -5.48 37.02
N LEU A 238 28.24 -5.51 36.40
CA LEU A 238 27.19 -4.52 36.67
C LEU A 238 26.68 -4.62 38.13
N GLU A 239 26.57 -5.83 38.68
CA GLU A 239 26.21 -6.01 40.10
C GLU A 239 27.25 -5.41 41.04
N GLU A 240 28.55 -5.55 40.74
CA GLU A 240 29.62 -4.90 41.49
C GLU A 240 29.53 -3.36 41.42
N GLU A 241 29.34 -2.80 40.23
CA GLU A 241 29.18 -1.36 40.01
C GLU A 241 27.94 -0.81 40.76
N ILE A 242 26.82 -1.53 40.73
CA ILE A 242 25.60 -1.18 41.49
C ILE A 242 25.88 -1.23 42.99
N ALA A 243 26.57 -2.26 43.48
CA ALA A 243 26.89 -2.42 44.89
C ALA A 243 27.88 -1.35 45.38
N GLU A 244 28.81 -0.90 44.55
CA GLU A 244 29.69 0.24 44.83
C GLU A 244 28.91 1.55 44.88
N GLY A 245 28.11 1.84 43.84
CA GLY A 245 27.29 3.05 43.80
C GLY A 245 26.31 3.15 44.98
N ARG A 246 25.73 2.02 45.40
CA ARG A 246 24.89 1.96 46.60
C ARG A 246 25.67 2.29 47.88
N ARG A 247 26.86 1.73 48.07
CA ARG A 247 27.72 2.01 49.24
C ARG A 247 28.15 3.47 49.30
N GLU A 248 28.41 4.07 48.14
CA GLU A 248 28.71 5.49 48.03
C GLU A 248 27.50 6.35 48.45
N LEU A 249 26.29 5.99 47.99
CA LEU A 249 25.05 6.66 48.38
C LEU A 249 24.78 6.56 49.89
N GLU A 250 24.99 5.38 50.49
CA GLU A 250 24.85 5.15 51.94
C GLU A 250 25.84 6.00 52.75
N ARG A 251 27.09 6.19 52.26
CA ARG A 251 28.07 7.09 52.90
C ARG A 251 27.69 8.57 52.83
N LEU A 252 27.05 8.99 51.74
CA LEU A 252 26.62 10.38 51.56
C LEU A 252 25.39 10.73 52.42
N LEU A 253 24.59 9.74 52.79
CA LEU A 253 23.34 9.94 53.52
C LEU A 253 23.49 10.05 55.04
N GLY A 254 24.59 9.55 55.63
CA GLY A 254 24.88 9.71 57.07
C GLY A 254 23.86 9.04 57.98
#